data_AF-A0AA46YYB2-F1
#
_entry.id   AF-A0AA46YYB2-F1
#
_cell.length_a   1.000
_cell.length_b   1.000
_cell.length_c   1.000
_cell.angle_alpha   90.00
_cell.angle_beta   90.00
_cell.angle_gamma   90.00
#
_symmetry.space_group_name_H-M   'P 1'
#
loop_
_entity.id
_entity.type
_entity.pdbx_description
1 polymer ?
#
loop_
_entity_poly.entity_id
_entity_poly.type
_entity_poly.pdbx_seq_one_letter_code
_entity_poly.pdbx_strand_id
1 'polypeptide(L)'
;MIMDNNEKAFESYTGTEVFQILLDGNSSRSVLDDWLERNIQSDLKVRRAKMPGHVVIETGDVLFARNVLIWNPSCKVNIKKI
;
A
#
# COMPACT_ATOMS: atom_id res chain seq x y z
N MET A 1 -8.84 23.56 -0.48
CA MET A 1 -7.95 22.47 -0.94
C MET A 1 -8.55 21.18 -0.41
N ILE A 2 -9.13 20.35 -1.28
CA ILE A 2 -9.68 19.06 -0.86
C ILE A 2 -8.47 18.14 -0.74
N MET A 3 -8.01 17.88 0.48
CA MET A 3 -6.92 16.93 0.72
C MET A 3 -7.41 15.54 0.34
N ASP A 4 -6.57 14.80 -0.40
CA ASP A 4 -6.83 13.42 -0.79
C ASP A 4 -7.06 12.58 0.48
N ASN A 5 -8.01 11.64 0.44
CA ASN A 5 -8.26 10.73 1.57
C ASN A 5 -7.01 9.95 1.96
N ASN A 6 -6.11 9.71 1.01
CA ASN A 6 -4.84 9.06 1.26
C ASN A 6 -3.88 9.94 2.08
N GLU A 7 -3.79 11.25 1.84
CA GLU A 7 -2.93 12.17 2.63
C GLU A 7 -3.32 12.17 4.10
N LYS A 8 -4.62 12.25 4.39
CA LYS A 8 -5.14 12.17 5.76
C LYS A 8 -4.80 10.87 6.46
N ALA A 9 -4.74 9.77 5.71
CA ALA A 9 -4.33 8.49 6.26
C ALA A 9 -2.88 8.59 6.76
N PHE A 10 -1.95 9.04 5.92
CA PHE A 10 -0.55 9.16 6.31
C PHE A 10 -0.31 10.16 7.45
N GLU A 11 -1.08 11.26 7.53
CA GLU A 11 -1.02 12.18 8.68
C GLU A 11 -1.45 11.53 10.00
N SER A 12 -2.33 10.54 9.96
CA SER A 12 -2.81 9.82 11.15
C SER A 12 -1.89 8.68 11.61
N TYR A 13 -0.83 8.37 10.86
CA TYR A 13 0.10 7.29 11.18
C TYR A 13 0.95 7.63 12.41
N THR A 14 0.97 6.73 13.40
CA THR A 14 1.69 6.91 14.67
C THR A 14 2.91 6.01 14.83
N GLY A 15 3.15 5.11 13.87
CA GLY A 15 4.26 4.15 13.93
C GLY A 15 3.84 2.74 14.38
N THR A 16 2.57 2.54 14.69
CA THR A 16 2.05 1.26 15.21
C THR A 16 1.01 0.60 14.28
N GLU A 17 0.64 1.30 13.21
CA GLU A 17 -0.37 0.85 12.27
C GLU A 17 0.23 0.11 11.07
N VAL A 18 -0.62 -0.64 10.38
CA VAL A 18 -0.32 -1.29 9.10
C VAL A 18 -1.13 -0.62 8.01
N PHE A 19 -0.45 -0.24 6.93
CA PHE A 19 -1.08 0.21 5.69
C PHE A 19 -1.62 -1.00 4.94
N GLN A 20 -2.88 -0.95 4.53
CA GLN A 20 -3.51 -1.90 3.65
C GLN A 20 -3.85 -1.18 2.35
N ILE A 21 -3.20 -1.59 1.25
CA ILE A 21 -3.32 -0.92 -0.04
C ILE A 21 -3.99 -1.89 -1.02
N LEU A 22 -5.14 -1.48 -1.56
CA LEU A 22 -5.87 -2.25 -2.56
C LEU A 22 -5.32 -1.92 -3.95
N LEU A 23 -4.82 -2.94 -4.65
CA LEU A 23 -4.26 -2.83 -6.00
C LEU A 23 -4.97 -3.80 -6.95
N ASP A 24 -5.14 -3.39 -8.20
CA ASP A 24 -5.52 -4.31 -9.28
C ASP A 24 -4.36 -5.26 -9.63
N GLY A 25 -4.65 -6.29 -10.43
CA GLY A 25 -3.70 -7.33 -10.80
C GLY A 25 -2.44 -6.82 -11.51
N ASN A 26 -2.54 -5.76 -12.33
CA ASN A 26 -1.40 -5.21 -13.05
C ASN A 26 -0.53 -4.37 -12.11
N SER A 27 -1.16 -3.46 -11.37
CA SER A 27 -0.50 -2.58 -10.41
C SER A 27 0.21 -3.39 -9.31
N SER A 28 -0.46 -4.43 -8.80
CA SER A 28 0.13 -5.33 -7.79
C SER A 28 1.31 -6.13 -8.31
N ARG A 29 1.25 -6.61 -9.54
CA ARG A 29 2.38 -7.31 -10.15
C ARG A 29 3.61 -6.41 -10.25
N SER A 30 3.44 -5.18 -10.75
CA SER A 30 4.53 -4.21 -10.83
C SER A 30 5.15 -3.91 -9.46
N VAL A 31 4.33 -3.72 -8.42
CA VAL A 31 4.81 -3.45 -7.06
C VAL A 31 5.58 -4.64 -6.48
N LEU A 32 5.12 -5.87 -6.76
CA LEU A 32 5.79 -7.09 -6.28
C LEU A 32 7.09 -7.37 -7.03
N ASP A 33 7.11 -7.14 -8.34
CA ASP A 33 8.32 -7.25 -9.15
C ASP A 33 9.36 -6.24 -8.66
N ASP A 34 8.99 -4.97 -8.44
CA ASP A 34 9.89 -3.95 -7.87
C ASP A 34 10.41 -4.33 -6.47
N TRP A 35 9.53 -4.83 -5.60
CA TRP A 35 9.91 -5.23 -4.24
C TRP A 35 10.95 -6.35 -4.24
N LEU A 36 10.76 -7.36 -5.10
CA LEU A 36 11.64 -8.53 -5.20
C LEU A 36 12.93 -8.22 -5.98
N GLU A 37 12.83 -7.62 -7.17
CA GLU A 37 13.97 -7.38 -8.06
C GLU A 37 14.93 -6.34 -7.50
N ARG A 38 14.40 -5.31 -6.83
CA ARG A 38 15.22 -4.26 -6.23
C ARG A 38 15.62 -4.58 -4.79
N ASN A 39 15.26 -5.77 -4.29
CA ASN A 39 15.52 -6.24 -2.93
C ASN A 39 15.16 -5.19 -1.88
N ILE A 40 13.95 -4.61 -2.00
CA ILE A 40 13.52 -3.53 -1.12
C ILE A 40 13.23 -4.12 0.26
N GLN A 41 13.91 -3.61 1.29
CA GLN A 41 13.72 -4.06 2.66
C GLN A 41 12.42 -3.47 3.23
N SER A 42 11.34 -4.26 3.15
CA SER A 42 10.02 -3.92 3.66
C SER A 42 9.30 -5.19 4.17
N ASP A 43 8.40 -5.04 5.14
CA ASP A 43 7.65 -6.12 5.79
C ASP A 43 6.41 -6.59 4.98
N LEU A 44 6.50 -6.51 3.66
CA LEU A 44 5.37 -6.67 2.75
C LEU A 44 4.68 -8.02 2.89
N LYS A 45 3.35 -7.99 3.05
CA LYS A 45 2.48 -9.17 3.02
C LYS A 45 1.44 -9.01 1.92
N VAL A 46 1.20 -10.09 1.18
CA VAL A 46 0.22 -10.10 0.09
C VAL A 46 -1.00 -10.92 0.50
N ARG A 47 -2.19 -10.36 0.27
CA ARG A 47 -3.46 -11.00 0.58
C ARG A 47 -4.40 -10.93 -0.61
N ARG A 48 -5.19 -11.98 -0.80
CA ARG A 48 -6.28 -11.98 -1.77
C ARG A 48 -7.36 -10.98 -1.34
N ALA A 49 -7.73 -10.05 -2.20
CA ALA A 49 -8.86 -9.16 -1.95
C ALA A 49 -10.18 -9.90 -2.17
N LYS A 50 -11.27 -9.40 -1.56
CA LYS A 50 -12.63 -9.89 -1.85
C LYS A 50 -13.05 -9.57 -3.29
N MET A 51 -12.55 -8.47 -3.84
CA MET A 51 -12.81 -8.05 -5.21
C MET A 51 -11.97 -8.89 -6.19
N PRO A 52 -12.58 -9.54 -7.20
CA PRO A 52 -11.85 -10.28 -8.22
C PRO A 52 -10.83 -9.40 -8.95
N GLY A 53 -9.68 -9.99 -9.32
CA GLY A 53 -8.61 -9.29 -10.01
C GLY A 53 -7.86 -8.26 -9.17
N HIS A 54 -8.09 -8.22 -7.85
CA HIS A 54 -7.41 -7.32 -6.93
C HIS A 54 -6.72 -8.08 -5.81
N VAL A 55 -5.69 -7.46 -5.25
CA VAL A 55 -5.01 -7.92 -4.05
C VAL A 55 -4.90 -6.77 -3.05
N VAL A 56 -4.72 -7.13 -1.79
CA VAL A 56 -4.35 -6.19 -0.74
C VAL A 56 -2.90 -6.47 -0.37
N ILE A 57 -2.06 -5.45 -0.45
CA ILE A 57 -0.74 -5.51 0.16
C ILE A 57 -0.80 -4.85 1.54
N GLU A 58 -0.10 -5.43 2.51
CA GLU A 58 -0.02 -4.94 3.88
C GLU A 58 1.44 -4.67 4.26
N THR A 59 1.73 -3.53 4.87
CA THR A 59 3.08 -3.14 5.33
C THR A 59 3.00 -2.11 6.46
N GLY A 60 3.91 -2.18 7.43
CA GLY A 60 4.17 -1.11 8.39
C GLY A 60 5.20 -0.08 7.90
N ASP A 61 5.86 -0.34 6.76
CA ASP A 61 6.84 0.58 6.18
C ASP A 61 6.14 1.76 5.49
N VAL A 62 6.17 2.91 6.17
CA VAL A 62 5.57 4.15 5.69
C VAL A 62 6.20 4.67 4.38
N LEU A 63 7.50 4.46 4.18
CA LEU A 63 8.19 4.92 2.97
C LEU A 63 7.80 4.05 1.79
N PHE A 64 7.75 2.72 2.00
CA PHE A 64 7.28 1.80 0.97
C PHE A 64 5.81 2.09 0.61
N ALA A 65 4.92 2.21 1.60
CA ALA A 65 3.52 2.52 1.39
C ALA A 65 3.32 3.83 0.60
N ARG A 66 4.11 4.87 0.91
CA ARG A 66 4.07 6.15 0.20
C ARG A 66 4.55 6.03 -1.24
N ASN A 67 5.60 5.26 -1.51
CA ASN A 67 6.08 5.04 -2.87
C ASN A 67 5.03 4.31 -3.72
N VAL A 68 4.37 3.29 -3.16
CA VAL A 68 3.28 2.58 -3.85
C VAL A 68 2.17 3.55 -4.25
N LEU A 69 1.79 4.49 -3.38
CA LEU A 69 0.77 5.49 -3.68
C LEU A 69 1.21 6.45 -4.81
N ILE A 70 2.48 6.89 -4.79
CA ILE A 70 3.03 7.75 -5.85
C ILE A 70 2.99 7.04 -7.21
N TRP A 71 3.34 5.75 -7.24
CA TRP A 71 3.31 4.95 -8.47
C TRP A 71 1.90 4.57 -8.91
N ASN A 72 0.95 4.49 -7.96
CA ASN A 72 -0.44 4.07 -8.20
C ASN A 72 -1.43 5.07 -7.59
N PRO A 73 -1.60 6.29 -8.15
CA PRO A 73 -2.35 7.36 -7.50
C PRO A 73 -3.83 7.05 -7.25
N SER A 74 -4.42 6.13 -8.01
CA SER A 74 -5.82 5.71 -7.88
C SER A 74 -6.04 4.62 -6.83
N CYS A 75 -4.98 4.11 -6.19
CA CYS A 75 -5.11 3.04 -5.21
C CYS A 75 -5.81 3.53 -3.93
N LYS A 76 -6.50 2.59 -3.26
CA LYS A 76 -7.19 2.88 -1.99
C LYS A 76 -6.33 2.42 -0.84
N VAL A 77 -6.05 3.33 0.09
CA VAL A 77 -5.29 3.05 1.31
C VAL A 77 -6.23 3.02 2.51
N ASN A 78 -6.05 2.02 3.36
CA ASN A 78 -6.63 1.94 4.70
C ASN A 78 -5.51 1.77 5.72
N ILE A 79 -5.65 2.38 6.89
CA ILE A 79 -4.69 2.22 7.98
C ILE A 79 -5.36 1.45 9.11
N LYS A 80 -4.71 0.39 9.55
CA LYS A 80 -5.21 -0.50 10.59
C LYS A 80 -4.28 -0.45 11.80
N LYS A 81 -4.82 -0.09 12.97
CA LYS A 81 -4.12 -0.29 14.26
C LYS A 81 -3.94 -1.77 14.53
N ILE A 82 -2.73 -2.16 14.93
CA ILE A 82 -2.38 -3.54 15.32
C ILE A 82 -3.03 -3.89 16.66
#